data_AF-A0A936Q3H6-F1
#
_entry.id   AF-A0A936Q3H6-F1
#
_cell.length_a   1.000
_cell.length_b   1.000
_cell.length_c   1.000
_cell.angle_alpha   90.00
_cell.angle_beta   90.00
_cell.angle_gamma   90.00
#
_symmetry.space_group_name_H-M   'P 1'
#
loop_
_entity.id
_entity.type
_entity.pdbx_description
1 polymer ?
#
loop_
_entity_poly.entity_id
_entity_poly.type
_entity_poly.pdbx_seq_one_letter_code
_entity_poly.pdbx_strand_id
1 'polypeptide(L)'
;MALSERVLHYWSIGVAFGRFDLRLATGECALPPEPDPFDPLPVCSPGMLTGADGLPCATPPPGYPIEIPQDGVLLDDPGHPRDLLAAARAVFDVVFAATADADARWQEAAGILDPKNHDLRAFVARTFFELHLKRYSKSRRKAPIYWQLATPSASYSVWLYAHRLTPNTFFHVLQDAVAPKLALEERRLLSLTQESGPNPTASQRKEIAGQEAFVDELRAFRDEVTRIAPLWKPDLDDGVVLTMAPLWRLVPQHRAWQKELKAAWDSLCAGEYDWAHIAMHLWPERVVPKCASDRSLAIAHGLEEVFWEEDAKGKWAARKKPLTPVATLVAERTSPAVKAALKDLLEAPQNRGANKGRRKGKADA
;
A
#
# COMPACT_ATOMS: atom_id res chain seq x y z
N MET A 1 -17.50 25.14 5.08
CA MET A 1 -16.52 25.37 4.00
C MET A 1 -15.30 24.48 4.17
N ALA A 2 -14.40 24.71 5.13
CA ALA A 2 -13.16 23.91 5.28
C ALA A 2 -13.35 22.39 5.46
N LEU A 3 -14.37 21.94 6.20
CA LEU A 3 -14.65 20.50 6.35
C LEU A 3 -15.13 19.85 5.03
N SER A 4 -15.85 20.63 4.20
CA SER A 4 -16.35 20.18 2.89
C SER A 4 -15.21 19.94 1.93
N GLU A 5 -14.24 20.86 1.84
CA GLU A 5 -13.09 20.75 0.93
C GLU A 5 -12.17 19.57 1.30
N ARG A 6 -11.95 19.35 2.60
CA ARG A 6 -11.20 18.17 3.07
C ARG A 6 -11.88 16.86 2.69
N VAL A 7 -13.21 16.82 2.78
CA VAL A 7 -14.01 15.66 2.39
C VAL A 7 -13.99 15.47 0.89
N LEU A 8 -14.11 16.55 0.11
CA LEU A 8 -14.08 16.52 -1.35
C LEU A 8 -12.74 16.00 -1.88
N HIS A 9 -11.62 16.52 -1.40
CA HIS A 9 -10.30 16.05 -1.84
C HIS A 9 -10.07 14.58 -1.44
N TYR A 10 -10.45 14.19 -0.22
CA TYR A 10 -10.39 12.80 0.21
C TYR A 10 -11.27 11.87 -0.65
N TRP A 11 -12.48 12.31 -0.98
CA TRP A 11 -13.40 11.61 -1.86
C TRP A 11 -12.83 11.50 -3.28
N SER A 12 -12.24 12.57 -3.83
CA SER A 12 -11.62 12.57 -5.16
C SER A 12 -10.48 11.56 -5.28
N ILE A 13 -9.65 11.40 -4.24
CA ILE A 13 -8.65 10.34 -4.17
C ILE A 13 -9.33 8.95 -4.20
N GLY A 14 -10.46 8.80 -3.50
CA GLY A 14 -11.23 7.56 -3.57
C GLY A 14 -11.84 7.28 -4.94
N VAL A 15 -12.32 8.30 -5.65
CA VAL A 15 -12.76 8.17 -7.05
C VAL A 15 -11.57 7.79 -7.94
N ALA A 16 -10.38 8.37 -7.73
CA ALA A 16 -9.17 8.05 -8.47
C ALA A 16 -8.77 6.56 -8.35
N PHE A 17 -8.93 5.97 -7.16
CA PHE A 17 -8.75 4.52 -6.94
C PHE A 17 -9.93 3.66 -7.44
N GLY A 18 -11.00 4.28 -7.95
CA GLY A 18 -12.23 3.59 -8.32
C GLY A 18 -12.99 3.00 -7.13
N ARG A 19 -12.84 3.61 -5.95
CA ARG A 19 -13.66 3.26 -4.78
C ARG A 19 -15.05 3.87 -4.89
N PHE A 20 -15.16 5.12 -5.31
CA PHE A 20 -16.45 5.83 -5.38
C PHE A 20 -16.84 6.12 -6.83
N ASP A 21 -18.15 6.12 -7.09
CA ASP A 21 -18.72 6.39 -8.41
C ASP A 21 -18.85 7.90 -8.64
N LEU A 22 -18.11 8.41 -9.64
CA LEU A 22 -18.08 9.81 -10.04
C LEU A 22 -19.43 10.27 -10.61
N ARG A 23 -20.17 9.36 -11.24
CA ARG A 23 -21.44 9.64 -11.93
C ARG A 23 -22.54 10.10 -10.98
N LEU A 24 -22.40 9.78 -9.69
CA LEU A 24 -23.30 10.25 -8.65
C LEU A 24 -23.17 11.77 -8.43
N ALA A 25 -21.96 12.31 -8.59
CA ALA A 25 -21.72 13.75 -8.45
C ALA A 25 -22.13 14.53 -9.71
N THR A 26 -22.09 13.92 -10.90
CA THR A 26 -22.53 14.55 -12.16
C THR A 26 -24.04 14.41 -12.40
N GLY A 27 -24.72 13.54 -11.64
CA GLY A 27 -26.15 13.24 -11.83
C GLY A 27 -26.41 12.21 -12.94
N GLU A 28 -25.37 11.65 -13.56
CA GLU A 28 -25.47 10.53 -14.51
C GLU A 28 -25.99 9.24 -13.85
N CYS A 29 -25.78 9.08 -12.54
CA CYS A 29 -26.34 8.00 -11.74
C CYS A 29 -27.10 8.57 -10.54
N ALA A 30 -28.25 7.99 -10.22
CA ALA A 30 -29.01 8.36 -9.04
C ALA A 30 -28.29 7.94 -7.75
N LEU A 31 -28.37 8.76 -6.71
CA LEU A 31 -27.93 8.39 -5.38
C LEU A 31 -28.78 7.21 -4.87
N PRO A 32 -28.16 6.18 -4.28
CA PRO A 32 -28.92 5.11 -3.65
C PRO A 32 -29.77 5.69 -2.51
N PRO A 33 -31.00 5.18 -2.29
CA PRO A 33 -31.83 5.62 -1.17
C PRO A 33 -31.13 5.30 0.16
N GLU A 34 -31.39 6.12 1.18
CA GLU A 34 -30.95 5.79 2.53
C GLU A 34 -31.70 4.53 3.02
N PRO A 35 -30.98 3.54 3.59
CA PRO A 35 -31.62 2.35 4.14
C PRO A 35 -32.46 2.70 5.38
N ASP A 36 -33.59 2.03 5.56
CA ASP A 36 -34.38 2.14 6.78
C ASP A 36 -33.60 1.58 7.99
N PRO A 37 -33.92 2.00 9.24
CA PRO A 37 -33.17 1.59 10.44
C PRO A 37 -33.02 0.08 10.67
N PHE A 38 -33.89 -0.73 10.06
CA PHE A 38 -33.93 -2.19 10.20
C PHE A 38 -33.64 -2.93 8.88
N ASP A 39 -33.28 -2.20 7.83
CA ASP A 39 -32.89 -2.82 6.57
C ASP A 39 -31.59 -3.61 6.75
N PRO A 40 -31.40 -4.68 5.95
CA PRO A 40 -30.11 -5.35 5.89
C PRO A 40 -29.03 -4.33 5.50
N LEU A 41 -27.84 -4.49 6.09
CA LEU A 41 -26.71 -3.65 5.72
C LEU A 41 -26.43 -3.79 4.22
N PRO A 42 -26.21 -2.68 3.50
CA PRO A 42 -25.92 -2.75 2.08
C PRO A 42 -24.62 -3.51 1.85
N VAL A 43 -24.61 -4.35 0.83
CA VAL A 43 -23.42 -5.14 0.43
C VAL A 43 -22.23 -4.22 0.11
N CYS A 44 -22.53 -3.06 -0.45
CA CYS A 44 -21.58 -2.06 -0.89
C CYS A 44 -21.68 -0.81 -0.01
N SER A 45 -20.56 -0.13 0.20
CA SER A 45 -20.60 1.19 0.85
C SER A 45 -21.42 2.18 0.00
N PRO A 46 -22.14 3.14 0.61
CA PRO A 46 -22.83 4.17 -0.14
C PRO A 46 -21.91 4.89 -1.12
N GLY A 47 -22.38 5.03 -2.36
CA GLY A 47 -21.65 5.69 -3.44
C GLY A 47 -20.45 4.92 -4.00
N MET A 48 -20.29 3.63 -3.67
CA MET A 48 -19.22 2.81 -4.21
C MET A 48 -19.42 2.55 -5.70
N LEU A 49 -18.32 2.52 -6.46
CA LEU A 49 -18.35 2.12 -7.86
C LEU A 49 -18.70 0.62 -7.95
N THR A 50 -19.80 0.32 -8.65
CA THR A 50 -20.35 -1.04 -8.74
C THR A 50 -20.54 -1.48 -10.19
N GLY A 51 -20.48 -2.79 -10.40
CA GLY A 51 -20.79 -3.43 -11.68
C GLY A 51 -22.29 -3.57 -11.91
N ALA A 52 -22.66 -4.18 -13.04
CA ALA A 52 -24.07 -4.47 -13.36
C ALA A 52 -24.73 -5.46 -12.38
N ASP A 53 -23.93 -6.21 -11.62
CA ASP A 53 -24.33 -7.13 -10.55
C ASP A 53 -24.52 -6.46 -9.18
N GLY A 54 -24.25 -5.15 -9.09
CA GLY A 54 -24.34 -4.40 -7.83
C GLY A 54 -23.18 -4.65 -6.86
N LEU A 55 -22.13 -5.38 -7.28
CA LEU A 55 -20.94 -5.67 -6.48
C LEU A 55 -19.79 -4.70 -6.81
N PRO A 56 -18.77 -4.56 -5.93
CA PRO A 56 -17.59 -3.75 -6.25
C PRO A 56 -16.97 -4.17 -7.57
N CYS A 57 -16.70 -3.21 -8.46
CA CYS A 57 -15.99 -3.48 -9.70
C CYS A 57 -14.64 -2.74 -9.76
N ALA A 58 -13.65 -3.41 -10.33
CA ALA A 58 -12.34 -2.80 -10.61
C ALA A 58 -12.38 -1.97 -11.90
N THR A 59 -13.13 -2.47 -12.88
CA THR A 59 -13.27 -1.89 -14.22
C THR A 59 -14.53 -1.04 -14.27
N PRO A 60 -14.41 0.28 -14.48
CA PRO A 60 -15.57 1.13 -14.63
C PRO A 60 -16.33 0.81 -15.92
N PRO A 61 -17.63 1.15 -16.00
CA PRO A 61 -18.42 0.94 -17.21
C PRO A 61 -17.87 1.74 -18.42
N PRO A 62 -18.19 1.33 -19.66
CA PRO A 62 -17.77 2.06 -20.86
C PRO A 62 -18.20 3.53 -20.82
N GLY A 63 -17.32 4.42 -21.25
CA GLY A 63 -17.57 5.86 -21.24
C GLY A 63 -17.43 6.55 -19.88
N TYR A 64 -16.85 5.87 -18.89
CA TYR A 64 -16.61 6.49 -17.58
C TYR A 64 -15.74 7.75 -17.70
N PRO A 65 -16.03 8.83 -16.95
CA PRO A 65 -15.44 10.15 -17.22
C PRO A 65 -13.92 10.27 -16.98
N ILE A 66 -13.32 9.32 -16.25
CA ILE A 66 -11.90 9.30 -15.93
C ILE A 66 -11.32 7.88 -16.08
N GLU A 67 -10.01 7.79 -16.26
CA GLU A 67 -9.31 6.51 -16.17
C GLU A 67 -9.14 6.08 -14.71
N ILE A 68 -9.38 4.79 -14.44
CA ILE A 68 -9.20 4.18 -13.11
C ILE A 68 -8.24 3.00 -13.26
N PRO A 69 -7.17 2.92 -12.45
CA PRO A 69 -6.26 1.79 -12.48
C PRO A 69 -6.93 0.54 -11.89
N GLN A 70 -7.14 -0.47 -12.73
CA GLN A 70 -7.80 -1.72 -12.33
C GLN A 70 -6.99 -2.50 -11.28
N ASP A 71 -5.67 -2.38 -11.30
CA ASP A 71 -4.75 -2.97 -10.32
C ASP A 71 -4.68 -2.19 -8.99
N GLY A 72 -5.35 -1.03 -8.91
CA GLY A 72 -5.36 -0.18 -7.73
C GLY A 72 -4.03 0.50 -7.42
N VAL A 73 -3.15 0.66 -8.41
CA VAL A 73 -1.83 1.28 -8.26
C VAL A 73 -1.82 2.69 -8.86
N LEU A 74 -1.56 3.70 -8.03
CA LEU A 74 -1.31 5.10 -8.41
C LEU A 74 0.05 5.55 -7.90
N LEU A 75 0.62 6.60 -8.49
CA LEU A 75 1.98 7.07 -8.21
C LEU A 75 1.97 8.53 -7.76
N ASP A 76 2.96 8.92 -6.98
CA ASP A 76 3.36 10.32 -6.80
C ASP A 76 4.45 10.63 -7.83
N ASP A 77 4.04 10.86 -9.09
CA ASP A 77 4.96 11.05 -10.23
C ASP A 77 4.36 12.01 -11.26
N PRO A 78 4.63 13.32 -11.14
CA PRO A 78 4.09 14.34 -12.04
C PRO A 78 4.33 14.00 -13.53
N GLY A 79 3.25 14.03 -14.33
CA GLY A 79 3.31 13.74 -15.76
C GLY A 79 3.19 12.27 -16.12
N HIS A 80 3.22 11.36 -15.13
CA HIS A 80 2.91 9.96 -15.36
C HIS A 80 1.38 9.76 -15.51
N PRO A 81 0.89 8.88 -16.42
CA PRO A 81 -0.55 8.63 -16.58
C PRO A 81 -1.26 8.14 -15.30
N ARG A 82 -0.49 7.50 -14.40
CA ARG A 82 -0.96 7.02 -13.10
C ARG A 82 -0.69 7.99 -11.93
N ASP A 83 -0.41 9.26 -12.19
CA ASP A 83 -0.21 10.24 -11.13
C ASP A 83 -1.49 10.43 -10.30
N LEU A 84 -1.41 10.17 -8.99
CA LEU A 84 -2.54 10.24 -8.07
C LEU A 84 -3.16 11.64 -8.04
N LEU A 85 -2.32 12.67 -8.02
CA LEU A 85 -2.80 14.04 -7.90
C LEU A 85 -3.45 14.51 -9.20
N ALA A 86 -2.90 14.15 -10.36
CA ALA A 86 -3.53 14.38 -11.66
C ALA A 86 -4.88 13.65 -11.78
N ALA A 87 -4.97 12.39 -11.33
CA ALA A 87 -6.23 11.65 -11.33
C ALA A 87 -7.27 12.29 -10.39
N ALA A 88 -6.87 12.73 -9.19
CA ALA A 88 -7.74 13.49 -8.30
C ALA A 88 -8.15 14.85 -8.89
N ARG A 89 -7.26 15.50 -9.66
CA ARG A 89 -7.58 16.76 -10.35
C ARG A 89 -8.60 16.56 -11.46
N ALA A 90 -8.48 15.48 -12.25
CA ALA A 90 -9.46 15.13 -13.28
C ALA A 90 -10.87 14.97 -12.71
N VAL A 91 -11.00 14.46 -11.47
CA VAL A 91 -12.29 14.41 -10.76
C VAL A 91 -12.88 15.81 -10.55
N PHE A 92 -12.06 16.79 -10.14
CA PHE A 92 -12.52 18.18 -9.99
C PHE A 92 -12.96 18.76 -11.34
N ASP A 93 -12.19 18.51 -12.40
CA ASP A 93 -12.50 19.01 -13.74
C ASP A 93 -13.86 18.47 -14.23
N VAL A 94 -14.18 17.20 -13.96
CA VAL A 94 -15.48 16.61 -14.29
C VAL A 94 -16.60 17.16 -13.41
N VAL A 95 -16.43 17.18 -12.08
CA VAL A 95 -17.49 17.61 -11.15
C VAL A 95 -17.86 19.08 -11.34
N PHE A 96 -16.88 19.95 -11.62
CA PHE A 96 -17.10 21.39 -11.75
C PHE A 96 -17.11 21.87 -13.21
N ALA A 97 -17.24 20.97 -14.18
CA ALA A 97 -17.29 21.31 -15.60
C ALA A 97 -18.41 22.33 -15.92
N ALA A 98 -19.58 22.16 -15.30
CA ALA A 98 -20.75 23.02 -15.54
C ALA A 98 -20.58 24.45 -14.98
N THR A 99 -19.80 24.63 -13.91
CA THR A 99 -19.58 25.93 -13.27
C THR A 99 -18.26 26.59 -13.67
N ALA A 100 -17.39 25.88 -14.39
CA ALA A 100 -16.05 26.33 -14.79
C ALA A 100 -15.15 26.78 -13.62
N ASP A 101 -15.41 26.24 -12.41
CA ASP A 101 -14.76 26.66 -11.15
C ASP A 101 -13.72 25.66 -10.64
N ALA A 102 -13.38 24.62 -11.40
CA ALA A 102 -12.49 23.54 -10.97
C ALA A 102 -11.14 24.06 -10.43
N ASP A 103 -10.54 25.05 -11.11
CA ASP A 103 -9.30 25.69 -10.67
C ASP A 103 -9.44 26.41 -9.33
N ALA A 104 -10.50 27.20 -9.18
CA ALA A 104 -10.75 27.94 -7.95
C ALA A 104 -10.95 26.98 -6.77
N ARG A 105 -11.75 25.92 -6.95
CA ARG A 105 -11.99 24.89 -5.92
C ARG A 105 -10.72 24.12 -5.57
N TRP A 106 -9.90 23.79 -6.58
CA TRP A 106 -8.62 23.11 -6.36
C TRP A 106 -7.63 23.97 -5.55
N GLN A 107 -7.53 25.26 -5.86
CA GLN A 107 -6.68 26.21 -5.11
C GLN A 107 -7.21 26.47 -3.70
N GLU A 108 -8.53 26.53 -3.52
CA GLU A 108 -9.18 26.63 -2.22
C GLU A 108 -8.85 25.40 -1.34
N ALA A 109 -8.98 24.19 -1.91
CA ALA A 109 -8.59 22.95 -1.24
C ALA A 109 -7.11 22.96 -0.85
N ALA A 110 -6.23 23.45 -1.73
CA ALA A 110 -4.81 23.62 -1.45
C ALA A 110 -4.55 24.53 -0.24
N GLY A 111 -5.21 25.69 -0.18
CA GLY A 111 -5.11 26.61 0.96
C GLY A 111 -5.66 26.06 2.28
N ILE A 112 -6.62 25.14 2.24
CA ILE A 112 -7.19 24.52 3.45
C ILE A 112 -6.37 23.32 3.95
N LEU A 113 -5.78 22.57 3.01
CA LEU A 113 -5.05 21.32 3.28
C LEU A 113 -3.58 21.57 3.60
N ASP A 114 -2.94 22.52 2.91
CA ASP A 114 -1.62 23.06 3.26
C ASP A 114 -1.66 24.58 3.33
N PRO A 115 -2.15 25.18 4.44
CA PRO A 115 -2.29 26.63 4.57
C PRO A 115 -0.99 27.43 4.49
N LYS A 116 0.17 26.77 4.53
CA LYS A 116 1.48 27.44 4.50
C LYS A 116 2.04 27.59 3.09
N ASN A 117 1.99 26.53 2.29
CA ASN A 117 2.61 26.53 0.96
C ASN A 117 1.60 26.29 -0.17
N HIS A 118 0.35 25.96 0.16
CA HIS A 118 -0.71 25.62 -0.78
C HIS A 118 -0.27 24.48 -1.73
N ASP A 119 0.52 23.53 -1.22
CA ASP A 119 1.07 22.42 -1.99
C ASP A 119 0.32 21.12 -1.67
N LEU A 120 -0.65 20.78 -2.51
CA LEU A 120 -1.41 19.53 -2.38
C LEU A 120 -0.55 18.29 -2.57
N ARG A 121 0.53 18.35 -3.37
CA ARG A 121 1.41 17.20 -3.57
C ARG A 121 2.19 16.93 -2.29
N ALA A 122 2.79 17.95 -1.69
CA ALA A 122 3.45 17.83 -0.40
C ALA A 122 2.47 17.36 0.69
N PHE A 123 1.23 17.86 0.70
CA PHE A 123 0.19 17.38 1.60
C PHE A 123 -0.11 15.88 1.40
N VAL A 124 -0.30 15.41 0.16
CA VAL A 124 -0.56 13.99 -0.12
C VAL A 124 0.64 13.14 0.31
N ALA A 125 1.85 13.55 -0.05
CA ALA A 125 3.08 12.81 0.27
C ALA A 125 3.36 12.69 1.78
N ARG A 126 2.95 13.69 2.60
CA ARG A 126 3.36 13.79 4.01
C ARG A 126 2.26 13.67 5.04
N THR A 127 1.05 14.10 4.71
CA THR A 127 0.00 14.34 5.70
C THR A 127 -1.26 13.53 5.42
N PHE A 128 -1.58 13.28 4.15
CA PHE A 128 -2.80 12.55 3.78
C PHE A 128 -2.88 11.16 4.43
N PHE A 129 -1.79 10.39 4.45
CA PHE A 129 -1.80 9.05 5.04
C PHE A 129 -2.14 9.06 6.54
N GLU A 130 -1.69 10.05 7.31
CA GLU A 130 -2.03 10.16 8.73
C GLU A 130 -3.55 10.38 8.92
N LEU A 131 -4.14 11.25 8.09
CA LEU A 131 -5.58 11.49 8.11
C LEU A 131 -6.36 10.25 7.68
N HIS A 132 -5.88 9.56 6.66
CA HIS A 132 -6.44 8.31 6.17
C HIS A 132 -6.41 7.23 7.26
N LEU A 133 -5.25 7.03 7.89
CA LEU A 133 -5.06 6.08 8.98
C LEU A 133 -6.00 6.36 10.14
N LYS A 134 -6.12 7.62 10.59
CA LYS A 134 -7.07 8.00 11.65
C LYS A 134 -8.51 7.69 11.28
N ARG A 135 -8.92 7.99 10.04
CA ARG A 135 -10.29 7.72 9.56
C ARG A 135 -10.62 6.23 9.52
N TYR A 136 -9.62 5.39 9.24
CA TYR A 136 -9.76 3.93 9.13
C TYR A 136 -9.31 3.18 10.39
N SER A 137 -9.21 3.89 11.51
CA SER A 137 -8.86 3.31 12.81
C SER A 137 -9.99 3.52 13.83
N LYS A 138 -10.36 2.47 14.54
CA LYS A 138 -11.33 2.53 15.64
C LYS A 138 -10.89 1.58 16.76
N SER A 139 -10.76 2.11 17.98
CA SER A 139 -10.20 1.34 19.10
C SER A 139 -8.83 0.75 18.73
N ARG A 140 -8.62 -0.55 18.94
CA ARG A 140 -7.39 -1.27 18.59
C ARG A 140 -7.30 -1.65 17.10
N ARG A 141 -8.40 -1.55 16.33
CA ARG A 141 -8.41 -1.91 14.91
C ARG A 141 -7.87 -0.74 14.09
N LYS A 142 -6.82 -1.00 13.31
CA LYS A 142 -6.29 -0.08 12.29
C LYS A 142 -6.34 -0.78 10.95
N ALA A 143 -7.12 -0.26 10.02
CA ALA A 143 -7.35 -0.88 8.73
C ALA A 143 -7.37 0.15 7.58
N PRO A 144 -6.29 0.95 7.41
CA PRO A 144 -6.19 1.84 6.26
C PRO A 144 -6.32 1.01 4.97
N ILE A 145 -7.02 1.56 3.97
CA ILE A 145 -7.25 0.89 2.68
C ILE A 145 -6.39 1.48 1.57
N TYR A 146 -5.85 2.68 1.73
CA TYR A 146 -4.85 3.26 0.84
C TYR A 146 -3.49 3.20 1.52
N TRP A 147 -2.56 2.49 0.89
CA TRP A 147 -1.24 2.25 1.43
C TRP A 147 -0.21 3.02 0.62
N GLN A 148 0.53 3.90 1.29
CA GLN A 148 1.62 4.65 0.68
C GLN A 148 2.94 3.96 0.96
N LEU A 149 3.60 3.49 -0.08
CA LEU A 149 4.96 2.94 -0.03
C LEU A 149 5.90 3.97 -0.66
N ALA A 150 6.91 4.42 0.08
CA ALA A 150 7.70 5.58 -0.32
C ALA A 150 9.21 5.36 -0.21
N THR A 151 9.96 6.15 -0.96
CA THR A 151 11.41 6.33 -0.76
C THR A 151 11.71 6.85 0.66
N PRO A 152 12.94 6.71 1.20
CA PRO A 152 13.29 7.20 2.53
C PRO A 152 12.93 8.67 2.78
N SER A 153 13.16 9.54 1.79
CA SER A 153 12.72 10.93 1.88
C SER A 153 11.26 11.10 1.57
N ALA A 154 10.51 10.11 1.10
CA ALA A 154 9.14 10.19 0.58
C ALA A 154 8.95 11.28 -0.50
N SER A 155 9.98 11.46 -1.33
CA SER A 155 9.95 12.28 -2.54
C SER A 155 9.34 11.54 -3.73
N TYR A 156 9.23 10.22 -3.65
CA TYR A 156 8.51 9.37 -4.57
C TYR A 156 7.72 8.33 -3.79
N SER A 157 6.48 8.08 -4.18
CA SER A 157 5.60 7.11 -3.53
C SER A 157 4.80 6.32 -4.56
N VAL A 158 4.58 5.04 -4.25
CA VAL A 158 3.57 4.19 -4.86
C VAL A 158 2.40 4.10 -3.88
N TRP A 159 1.20 4.35 -4.36
CA TRP A 159 -0.03 4.21 -3.60
C TRP A 159 -0.82 2.99 -4.06
N LEU A 160 -1.24 2.18 -3.10
CA LEU A 160 -1.91 0.91 -3.33
C LEU A 160 -3.31 0.93 -2.71
N TYR A 161 -4.31 0.45 -3.44
CA TYR A 161 -5.63 0.19 -2.90
C TYR A 161 -5.74 -1.26 -2.41
N ALA A 162 -5.81 -1.46 -1.09
CA ALA A 162 -5.76 -2.76 -0.41
C ALA A 162 -6.71 -3.82 -0.99
N HIS A 163 -7.91 -3.42 -1.42
CA HIS A 163 -8.92 -4.34 -1.95
C HIS A 163 -8.69 -4.77 -3.41
N ARG A 164 -7.67 -4.22 -4.09
CA ARG A 164 -7.30 -4.59 -5.47
C ARG A 164 -5.96 -5.31 -5.55
N LEU A 165 -5.33 -5.59 -4.40
CA LEU A 165 -4.02 -6.24 -4.37
C LEU A 165 -4.16 -7.72 -4.69
N THR A 166 -3.22 -8.20 -5.49
CA THR A 166 -3.10 -9.60 -5.92
C THR A 166 -1.70 -10.10 -5.57
N PRO A 167 -1.44 -11.41 -5.65
CA PRO A 167 -0.08 -11.94 -5.50
C PRO A 167 0.93 -11.34 -6.50
N ASN A 168 0.46 -10.81 -7.63
CA ASN A 168 1.33 -10.22 -8.66
C ASN A 168 1.59 -8.72 -8.48
N THR A 169 0.92 -8.04 -7.53
CA THR A 169 0.98 -6.58 -7.41
C THR A 169 2.40 -6.03 -7.35
N PHE A 170 3.28 -6.61 -6.54
CA PHE A 170 4.65 -6.10 -6.39
C PHE A 170 5.53 -6.37 -7.62
N PHE A 171 5.23 -7.39 -8.43
CA PHE A 171 5.88 -7.57 -9.73
C PHE A 171 5.49 -6.45 -10.70
N HIS A 172 4.19 -6.10 -10.76
CA HIS A 172 3.71 -4.95 -11.55
C HIS A 172 4.29 -3.62 -11.05
N VAL A 173 4.32 -3.39 -9.74
CA VAL A 173 4.94 -2.18 -9.17
C VAL A 173 6.42 -2.06 -9.58
N LEU A 174 7.17 -3.16 -9.60
CA LEU A 174 8.55 -3.15 -10.09
C LEU A 174 8.64 -2.80 -11.58
N GLN A 175 7.88 -3.51 -12.41
CA GLN A 175 7.99 -3.45 -13.87
C GLN A 175 7.42 -2.16 -14.46
N ASP A 176 6.27 -1.72 -13.95
CA ASP A 176 5.46 -0.67 -14.56
C ASP A 176 5.67 0.70 -13.90
N ALA A 177 6.23 0.75 -12.68
CA ALA A 177 6.44 2.00 -11.96
C ALA A 177 7.90 2.23 -11.54
N VAL A 178 8.46 1.35 -10.70
CA VAL A 178 9.75 1.64 -10.04
C VAL A 178 10.94 1.54 -10.99
N ALA A 179 11.04 0.48 -11.80
CA ALA A 179 12.15 0.32 -12.72
C ALA A 179 12.17 1.38 -13.84
N PRO A 180 11.02 1.72 -14.49
CA PRO A 180 10.97 2.82 -15.45
C PRO A 180 11.35 4.17 -14.84
N LYS A 181 10.86 4.47 -13.62
CA LYS A 181 11.20 5.71 -12.91
C LYS A 181 12.69 5.78 -12.60
N LEU A 182 13.28 4.72 -12.06
CA LEU A 182 14.71 4.66 -11.79
C LEU A 182 15.54 4.89 -13.07
N ALA A 183 15.20 4.22 -14.17
CA ALA A 183 15.91 4.39 -15.45
C ALA A 183 15.77 5.81 -16.03
N LEU A 184 14.63 6.48 -15.82
CA LEU A 184 14.45 7.89 -16.17
C LEU A 184 15.39 8.80 -15.37
N GLU A 185 15.41 8.63 -14.04
CA GLU A 185 16.18 9.49 -13.15
C GLU A 185 17.69 9.23 -13.25
N GLU A 186 18.12 8.01 -13.58
CA GLU A 186 19.52 7.69 -13.92
C GLU A 186 19.96 8.38 -15.22
N ARG A 187 19.12 8.37 -16.26
CA ARG A 187 19.40 9.11 -17.50
C ARG A 187 19.49 10.61 -17.24
N ARG A 188 18.60 11.16 -16.41
CA ARG A 188 18.63 12.57 -16.03
C ARG A 188 19.92 12.93 -15.29
N LEU A 189 20.37 12.08 -14.37
CA LEU A 189 21.64 12.26 -13.67
C LEU A 189 22.81 12.29 -14.67
N LEU A 190 22.86 11.34 -15.62
CA LEU A 190 23.89 11.31 -16.65
C LEU A 190 23.91 12.59 -17.49
N SER A 191 22.74 13.08 -17.92
CA SER A 191 22.64 14.34 -18.66
C SER A 191 23.14 15.54 -17.84
N LEU A 192 22.71 15.67 -16.58
CA LEU A 192 23.16 16.75 -15.69
C LEU A 192 24.69 16.76 -15.49
N THR A 193 25.28 15.57 -15.31
CA THR A 193 26.73 15.42 -15.19
C THR A 193 27.45 15.81 -16.48
N GLN A 194 26.93 15.42 -17.64
CA GLN A 194 27.52 15.75 -18.94
C GLN A 194 27.44 17.26 -19.25
N GLU A 195 26.28 17.87 -19.04
CA GLU A 195 26.04 19.29 -19.27
C GLU A 195 26.90 20.19 -18.36
N SER A 196 27.17 19.72 -17.15
CA SER A 196 27.99 20.48 -16.20
C SER A 196 29.49 20.40 -16.47
N GLY A 197 29.93 19.42 -17.28
CA GLY A 197 31.33 19.22 -17.65
C GLY A 197 32.26 18.92 -16.46
N PRO A 198 33.59 19.01 -16.66
CA PRO A 198 34.58 18.65 -15.64
C PRO A 198 34.67 19.64 -14.47
N ASN A 199 34.19 20.87 -14.64
CA ASN A 199 34.26 21.94 -13.63
C ASN A 199 32.87 22.53 -13.34
N PRO A 200 31.96 21.75 -12.71
CA PRO A 200 30.60 22.19 -12.41
C PRO A 200 30.62 23.40 -11.45
N THR A 201 29.71 24.35 -11.65
CA THR A 201 29.47 25.44 -10.70
C THR A 201 28.96 24.92 -9.35
N ALA A 202 28.95 25.77 -8.31
CA ALA A 202 28.39 25.37 -7.02
C ALA A 202 26.91 24.97 -7.09
N SER A 203 26.12 25.62 -7.95
CA SER A 203 24.71 25.28 -8.16
C SER A 203 24.56 23.92 -8.85
N GLN A 204 25.30 23.69 -9.93
CA GLN A 204 25.30 22.41 -10.65
C GLN A 204 25.76 21.25 -9.75
N ARG A 205 26.79 21.44 -8.93
CA ARG A 205 27.21 20.42 -7.95
C ARG A 205 26.10 20.08 -6.96
N LYS A 206 25.34 21.08 -6.50
CA LYS A 206 24.21 20.86 -5.58
C LYS A 206 23.08 20.11 -6.27
N GLU A 207 22.78 20.45 -7.52
CA GLU A 207 21.75 19.78 -8.31
C GLU A 207 22.11 18.33 -8.61
N ILE A 208 23.34 18.06 -9.08
CA ILE A 208 23.87 16.71 -9.28
C ILE A 208 23.78 15.90 -7.99
N ALA A 209 24.28 16.44 -6.86
CA ALA A 209 24.23 15.73 -5.58
C ALA A 209 22.79 15.44 -5.12
N GLY A 210 21.84 16.33 -5.41
CA GLY A 210 20.42 16.10 -5.14
C GLY A 210 19.84 14.98 -5.99
N GLN A 211 20.16 14.97 -7.29
CA GLN A 211 19.73 13.93 -8.22
C GLN A 211 20.36 12.56 -7.88
N GLU A 212 21.66 12.53 -7.54
CA GLU A 212 22.35 11.32 -7.07
C GLU A 212 21.65 10.73 -5.84
N ALA A 213 21.36 11.57 -4.84
CA ALA A 213 20.65 11.14 -3.64
C ALA A 213 19.27 10.56 -3.96
N PHE A 214 18.53 11.16 -4.90
CA PHE A 214 17.23 10.66 -5.32
C PHE A 214 17.32 9.31 -6.07
N VAL A 215 18.29 9.16 -6.97
CA VAL A 215 18.57 7.89 -7.66
C VAL A 215 18.93 6.79 -6.66
N ASP A 216 19.77 7.08 -5.67
CA ASP A 216 20.14 6.11 -4.64
C ASP A 216 18.94 5.70 -3.77
N GLU A 217 18.05 6.65 -3.45
CA GLU A 217 16.79 6.34 -2.78
C GLU A 217 15.86 5.46 -3.62
N LEU A 218 15.77 5.69 -4.94
CA LEU A 218 14.99 4.86 -5.86
C LEU A 218 15.58 3.45 -6.01
N ARG A 219 16.92 3.31 -6.01
CA ARG A 219 17.59 2.00 -5.99
C ARG A 219 17.25 1.23 -4.72
N ALA A 220 17.34 1.88 -3.56
CA ALA A 220 16.97 1.28 -2.30
C ALA A 220 15.47 0.88 -2.26
N PHE A 221 14.59 1.73 -2.79
CA PHE A 221 13.17 1.42 -2.91
C PHE A 221 12.93 0.22 -3.84
N ARG A 222 13.57 0.18 -5.01
CA ARG A 222 13.51 -0.96 -5.94
C ARG A 222 13.97 -2.25 -5.28
N ASP A 223 15.09 -2.23 -4.56
CA ASP A 223 15.64 -3.42 -3.91
C ASP A 223 14.67 -3.97 -2.85
N GLU A 224 14.06 -3.11 -2.04
CA GLU A 224 13.04 -3.51 -1.07
C GLU A 224 11.79 -4.09 -1.75
N VAL A 225 11.26 -3.44 -2.80
CA VAL A 225 10.12 -3.97 -3.57
C VAL A 225 10.48 -5.31 -4.22
N THR A 226 11.73 -5.49 -4.66
CA THR A 226 12.26 -6.76 -5.21
C THR A 226 12.28 -7.88 -4.17
N ARG A 227 12.65 -7.57 -2.91
CA ARG A 227 12.58 -8.54 -1.80
C ARG A 227 11.15 -8.96 -1.50
N ILE A 228 10.21 -8.03 -1.58
CA ILE A 228 8.80 -8.28 -1.26
C ILE A 228 8.09 -9.08 -2.34
N ALA A 229 8.36 -8.84 -3.63
CA ALA A 229 7.57 -9.38 -4.72
C ALA A 229 7.36 -10.92 -4.65
N PRO A 230 8.38 -11.75 -4.38
CA PRO A 230 8.19 -13.20 -4.27
C PRO A 230 7.47 -13.65 -2.99
N LEU A 231 7.45 -12.81 -1.95
CA LEU A 231 6.77 -13.07 -0.67
C LEU A 231 5.30 -12.65 -0.68
N TRP A 232 4.91 -11.86 -1.69
CA TRP A 232 3.65 -11.16 -1.67
C TRP A 232 2.48 -12.10 -1.98
N LYS A 233 1.71 -12.39 -0.94
CA LYS A 233 0.44 -13.12 -1.05
C LYS A 233 -0.52 -12.55 0.00
N PRO A 234 -1.15 -11.40 -0.28
CA PRO A 234 -1.94 -10.72 0.72
C PRO A 234 -3.20 -11.52 1.05
N ASP A 235 -3.50 -11.58 2.34
CA ASP A 235 -4.78 -12.01 2.86
C ASP A 235 -5.27 -10.92 3.83
N LEU A 236 -6.46 -10.37 3.58
CA LEU A 236 -7.01 -9.29 4.40
C LEU A 236 -7.70 -9.84 5.66
N ASP A 237 -7.99 -11.14 5.73
CA ASP A 237 -8.56 -11.79 6.92
C ASP A 237 -7.51 -11.91 8.05
N ASP A 238 -6.22 -11.88 7.70
CA ASP A 238 -5.11 -11.72 8.66
C ASP A 238 -5.14 -10.33 9.35
N GLY A 239 -5.87 -9.37 8.77
CA GLY A 239 -5.93 -8.00 9.21
C GLY A 239 -4.77 -7.16 8.66
N VAL A 240 -5.10 -5.91 8.29
CA VAL A 240 -4.20 -4.99 7.56
C VAL A 240 -2.82 -4.83 8.21
N VAL A 241 -2.72 -4.81 9.54
CA VAL A 241 -1.43 -4.68 10.24
C VAL A 241 -0.52 -5.86 9.93
N LEU A 242 -1.03 -7.10 9.94
CA LEU A 242 -0.25 -8.29 9.63
C LEU A 242 0.04 -8.38 8.13
N THR A 243 -0.95 -8.11 7.28
CA THR A 243 -0.78 -8.11 5.81
C THR A 243 0.31 -7.11 5.37
N MET A 244 0.36 -5.93 5.99
CA MET A 244 1.37 -4.90 5.69
C MET A 244 2.67 -5.07 6.45
N ALA A 245 2.77 -5.98 7.43
CA ALA A 245 3.94 -6.10 8.29
C ALA A 245 5.27 -6.27 7.52
N PRO A 246 5.36 -7.09 6.45
CA PRO A 246 6.60 -7.21 5.66
C PRO A 246 7.05 -5.88 5.02
N LEU A 247 6.12 -4.95 4.80
CA LEU A 247 6.35 -3.69 4.10
C LEU A 247 6.86 -2.57 5.01
N TRP A 248 7.17 -2.86 6.29
CA TRP A 248 7.51 -1.82 7.28
C TRP A 248 8.68 -0.92 6.85
N ARG A 249 9.62 -1.41 6.03
CA ARG A 249 10.76 -0.62 5.52
C ARG A 249 10.35 0.42 4.46
N LEU A 250 9.18 0.24 3.85
CA LEU A 250 8.65 1.07 2.76
C LEU A 250 7.70 2.17 3.23
N VAL A 251 7.51 2.37 4.54
CA VAL A 251 6.63 3.42 5.10
C VAL A 251 7.37 4.50 5.92
N PRO A 252 8.50 5.06 5.42
CA PRO A 252 9.35 5.99 6.18
C PRO A 252 8.65 7.32 6.51
N GLN A 253 7.63 7.72 5.75
CA GLN A 253 6.88 8.95 5.92
C GLN A 253 6.03 8.99 7.20
N HIS A 254 5.73 7.84 7.82
CA HIS A 254 4.89 7.78 9.01
C HIS A 254 5.48 6.86 10.09
N ARG A 255 6.40 7.41 10.90
CA ARG A 255 7.22 6.68 11.89
C ARG A 255 6.43 5.84 12.91
N ALA A 256 5.26 6.30 13.37
CA ALA A 256 4.48 5.54 14.35
C ALA A 256 3.89 4.25 13.74
N TRP A 257 3.30 4.38 12.55
CA TRP A 257 2.82 3.26 11.74
C TRP A 257 3.96 2.32 11.34
N GLN A 258 5.10 2.85 10.92
CA GLN A 258 6.29 2.03 10.63
C GLN A 258 6.72 1.17 11.83
N LYS A 259 6.77 1.75 13.04
CA LYS A 259 7.12 1.01 14.26
C LYS A 259 6.11 -0.08 14.57
N GLU A 260 4.83 0.19 14.34
CA GLU A 260 3.76 -0.78 14.55
C GLU A 260 3.84 -1.95 13.56
N LEU A 261 4.02 -1.68 12.28
CA LEU A 261 4.24 -2.73 11.27
C LEU A 261 5.50 -3.55 11.57
N LYS A 262 6.57 -2.88 12.02
CA LYS A 262 7.79 -3.58 12.44
C LYS A 262 7.55 -4.48 13.66
N ALA A 263 6.83 -4.02 14.67
CA ALA A 263 6.50 -4.84 15.83
C ALA A 263 5.66 -6.06 15.43
N ALA A 264 4.67 -5.87 14.55
CA ALA A 264 3.89 -6.97 13.99
C ALA A 264 4.75 -7.96 13.19
N TRP A 265 5.71 -7.46 12.39
CA TRP A 265 6.66 -8.30 11.67
C TRP A 265 7.56 -9.10 12.60
N ASP A 266 8.07 -8.48 13.66
CA ASP A 266 8.93 -9.15 14.65
C ASP A 266 8.14 -10.28 15.37
N SER A 267 6.91 -10.03 15.78
CA SER A 267 6.01 -11.03 16.36
C SER A 267 5.64 -12.16 15.38
N LEU A 268 5.44 -11.84 14.08
CA LEU A 268 5.26 -12.84 13.02
C LEU A 268 6.49 -13.75 12.88
N CYS A 269 7.69 -13.16 12.92
CA CYS A 269 8.95 -13.91 12.89
C CYS A 269 9.10 -14.80 14.13
N ALA A 270 8.66 -14.33 15.30
CA ALA A 270 8.66 -15.10 16.55
C ALA A 270 7.60 -16.23 16.60
N GLY A 271 6.65 -16.24 15.66
CA GLY A 271 5.59 -17.25 15.60
C GLY A 271 4.39 -16.98 16.52
N GLU A 272 4.22 -15.73 16.97
CA GLU A 272 3.09 -15.31 17.81
C GLU A 272 1.77 -15.21 17.02
N TYR A 273 1.87 -15.11 15.69
CA TYR A 273 0.73 -15.02 14.76
C TYR A 273 0.66 -16.21 13.81
N ASP A 274 1.01 -17.42 14.27
CA ASP A 274 0.96 -18.63 13.43
C ASP A 274 -0.45 -19.03 12.97
N TRP A 275 -1.51 -18.38 13.48
CA TRP A 275 -2.87 -18.48 12.94
C TRP A 275 -3.05 -17.75 11.61
N ALA A 276 -2.20 -16.77 11.30
CA ALA A 276 -2.31 -15.95 10.10
C ALA A 276 -1.84 -16.71 8.85
N HIS A 277 -2.52 -16.51 7.73
CA HIS A 277 -2.20 -17.14 6.45
C HIS A 277 -0.81 -16.74 5.95
N ILE A 278 -0.39 -15.50 6.21
CA ILE A 278 0.98 -15.05 5.90
C ILE A 278 2.04 -15.87 6.66
N ALA A 279 1.77 -16.28 7.90
CA ALA A 279 2.71 -17.11 8.66
C ALA A 279 2.85 -18.51 8.03
N MET A 280 1.74 -19.12 7.62
CA MET A 280 1.74 -20.40 6.89
C MET A 280 2.44 -20.28 5.54
N HIS A 281 2.28 -19.16 4.84
CA HIS A 281 2.95 -18.92 3.56
C HIS A 281 4.47 -18.81 3.71
N LEU A 282 4.94 -18.11 4.75
CA LEU A 282 6.36 -17.84 4.96
C LEU A 282 7.09 -18.99 5.67
N TRP A 283 6.44 -19.67 6.62
CA TRP A 283 7.04 -20.71 7.47
C TRP A 283 6.15 -21.97 7.59
N PRO A 284 5.81 -22.65 6.49
CA PRO A 284 5.00 -23.87 6.57
C PRO A 284 5.63 -24.96 7.47
N GLU A 285 6.95 -25.07 7.49
CA GLU A 285 7.71 -25.99 8.36
C GLU A 285 7.55 -25.69 9.86
N ARG A 286 7.18 -24.46 10.21
CA ARG A 286 6.89 -24.04 11.58
C ARG A 286 5.41 -24.23 11.92
N VAL A 287 4.53 -23.83 11.00
CA VAL A 287 3.08 -23.76 11.25
C VAL A 287 2.40 -25.11 11.13
N VAL A 288 2.70 -25.91 10.09
CA VAL A 288 2.03 -27.22 9.86
C VAL A 288 2.17 -28.16 11.06
N PRO A 289 3.36 -28.33 11.70
CA PRO A 289 3.46 -29.17 12.88
C PRO A 289 2.58 -28.71 14.06
N LYS A 290 2.38 -27.40 14.23
CA LYS A 290 1.53 -26.85 15.30
C LYS A 290 0.06 -27.21 15.11
N CYS A 291 -0.42 -27.32 13.88
CA CYS A 291 -1.79 -27.77 13.58
C CYS A 291 -2.08 -29.20 14.11
N ALA A 292 -1.06 -30.05 14.28
CA ALA A 292 -1.24 -31.38 14.86
C ALA A 292 -1.54 -31.36 16.37
N SER A 293 -1.12 -30.30 17.06
CA SER A 293 -1.30 -30.12 18.51
C SER A 293 -2.34 -29.07 18.89
N ASP A 294 -2.72 -28.20 17.95
CA ASP A 294 -3.69 -27.12 18.15
C ASP A 294 -4.76 -27.18 17.05
N ARG A 295 -5.97 -27.55 17.45
CA ARG A 295 -7.13 -27.66 16.54
C ARG A 295 -7.53 -26.31 15.96
N SER A 296 -7.42 -25.22 16.73
CA SER A 296 -7.78 -23.89 16.25
C SER A 296 -6.85 -23.44 15.13
N LEU A 297 -5.54 -23.73 15.26
CA LEU A 297 -4.59 -23.52 14.16
C LEU A 297 -4.87 -24.45 12.97
N ALA A 298 -5.29 -25.69 13.21
CA ALA A 298 -5.68 -26.59 12.13
C ALA A 298 -6.88 -26.06 11.35
N ILE A 299 -7.90 -25.52 12.04
CA ILE A 299 -9.07 -24.88 11.42
C ILE A 299 -8.65 -23.68 10.58
N ALA A 300 -7.86 -22.77 11.15
CA ALA A 300 -7.39 -21.56 10.47
C ALA A 300 -6.69 -21.86 9.13
N HIS A 301 -6.00 -23.00 9.04
CA HIS A 301 -5.24 -23.39 7.84
C HIS A 301 -5.90 -24.48 6.99
N GLY A 302 -7.16 -24.86 7.27
CA GLY A 302 -7.86 -25.91 6.54
C GLY A 302 -7.22 -27.31 6.67
N LEU A 303 -6.57 -27.56 7.80
CA LEU A 303 -5.88 -28.82 8.14
C LEU A 303 -6.57 -29.60 9.27
N GLU A 304 -7.76 -29.16 9.69
CA GLU A 304 -8.54 -29.80 10.75
C GLU A 304 -8.75 -31.29 10.49
N GLU A 305 -9.37 -31.65 9.37
CA GLU A 305 -9.64 -33.06 9.03
C GLU A 305 -8.38 -33.92 8.88
N VAL A 306 -7.26 -33.30 8.54
CA VAL A 306 -5.98 -33.98 8.34
C VAL A 306 -5.39 -34.44 9.67
N PHE A 307 -5.51 -33.61 10.71
CA PHE A 307 -4.89 -33.85 12.02
C PHE A 307 -5.88 -34.24 13.11
N TRP A 308 -7.16 -33.98 12.93
CA TRP A 308 -8.21 -34.17 13.93
C TRP A 308 -9.35 -35.00 13.35
N GLU A 309 -10.07 -35.69 14.23
CA GLU A 309 -11.26 -36.45 13.88
C GLU A 309 -12.36 -36.21 14.90
N GLU A 310 -13.59 -36.16 14.41
CA GLU A 310 -14.78 -36.06 15.23
C GLU A 310 -15.36 -37.46 15.48
N ASP A 311 -15.62 -37.78 16.74
CA ASP A 311 -16.34 -39.01 17.08
C ASP A 311 -17.84 -38.88 16.81
N ALA A 312 -18.57 -40.00 16.89
CA ALA A 312 -20.02 -40.03 16.65
C ALA A 312 -20.84 -39.17 17.64
N LYS A 313 -20.21 -38.59 18.67
CA LYS A 313 -20.82 -37.72 19.67
C LYS A 313 -20.45 -36.24 19.48
N GLY A 314 -19.76 -35.90 18.39
CA GLY A 314 -19.33 -34.54 18.10
C GLY A 314 -18.09 -34.09 18.88
N LYS A 315 -17.34 -35.03 19.49
CA LYS A 315 -16.13 -34.72 20.23
C LYS A 315 -14.90 -34.88 19.34
N TRP A 316 -14.11 -33.83 19.28
CA TRP A 316 -12.88 -33.79 18.49
C TRP A 316 -11.67 -34.29 19.27
N ALA A 317 -10.84 -35.09 18.60
CA ALA A 317 -9.56 -35.58 19.12
C ALA A 317 -8.48 -35.57 18.03
N ALA A 318 -7.22 -35.39 18.43
CA ALA A 318 -6.10 -35.47 17.51
C ALA A 318 -5.93 -36.91 17.01
N ARG A 319 -5.73 -37.07 15.70
CA ARG A 319 -5.44 -38.35 15.07
C ARG A 319 -4.06 -38.85 15.50
N LYS A 320 -3.94 -40.15 15.78
CA LYS A 320 -2.64 -40.78 16.06
C LYS A 320 -1.67 -40.70 14.87
N LYS A 321 -2.23 -40.74 13.65
CA LYS A 321 -1.50 -40.58 12.41
C LYS A 321 -2.30 -39.61 11.53
N PRO A 322 -1.68 -38.54 11.00
CA PRO A 322 -2.39 -37.62 10.12
C PRO A 322 -2.75 -38.32 8.81
N LEU A 323 -3.86 -37.87 8.18
CA LEU A 323 -4.27 -38.40 6.87
C LEU A 323 -3.21 -38.16 5.80
N THR A 324 -2.55 -37.00 5.87
CA THR A 324 -1.42 -36.62 5.01
C THR A 324 -0.20 -36.38 5.89
N PRO A 325 0.98 -36.94 5.56
CA PRO A 325 2.19 -36.71 6.33
C PRO A 325 2.57 -35.23 6.42
N VAL A 326 3.06 -34.79 7.58
CA VAL A 326 3.53 -33.40 7.82
C VAL A 326 4.55 -32.98 6.75
N ALA A 327 5.51 -33.84 6.42
CA ALA A 327 6.53 -33.55 5.42
C ALA A 327 5.93 -33.24 4.03
N THR A 328 4.87 -33.96 3.64
CA THR A 328 4.15 -33.73 2.37
C THR A 328 3.44 -32.38 2.41
N LEU A 329 2.70 -32.09 3.48
CA LEU A 329 1.97 -30.82 3.64
C LEU A 329 2.91 -29.60 3.63
N VAL A 330 4.09 -29.73 4.25
CA VAL A 330 5.14 -28.70 4.24
C VAL A 330 5.70 -28.53 2.83
N ALA A 331 6.03 -29.63 2.14
CA ALA A 331 6.58 -29.58 0.79
C ALA A 331 5.61 -28.90 -0.20
N GLU A 332 4.32 -29.23 -0.15
CA GLU A 332 3.27 -28.61 -0.99
C GLU A 332 3.14 -27.10 -0.80
N ARG A 333 3.44 -26.60 0.40
CA ARG A 333 3.31 -25.18 0.78
C ARG A 333 4.63 -24.41 0.67
N THR A 334 5.74 -25.10 0.46
CA THR A 334 7.06 -24.48 0.41
C THR A 334 7.40 -24.05 -1.00
N SER A 335 7.67 -22.76 -1.18
CA SER A 335 8.24 -22.22 -2.42
C SER A 335 9.72 -21.84 -2.22
N PRO A 336 10.66 -22.38 -3.03
CA PRO A 336 12.06 -21.98 -2.95
C PRO A 336 12.27 -20.48 -3.16
N ALA A 337 11.49 -19.85 -4.04
CA ALA A 337 11.55 -18.40 -4.29
C ALA A 337 11.12 -17.60 -3.05
N VAL A 338 10.04 -18.03 -2.38
CA VAL A 338 9.59 -17.42 -1.11
C VAL A 338 10.67 -17.58 -0.04
N LYS A 339 11.27 -18.77 0.09
CA LYS A 339 12.33 -19.01 1.09
C LYS A 339 13.57 -18.16 0.85
N ALA A 340 14.01 -18.03 -0.40
CA ALA A 340 15.16 -17.19 -0.74
C ALA A 340 14.88 -15.72 -0.47
N ALA A 341 13.71 -15.22 -0.89
CA ALA A 341 13.31 -13.82 -0.66
C ALA A 341 13.11 -13.51 0.83
N LEU A 342 12.60 -14.47 1.61
CA LEU A 342 12.37 -14.29 3.05
C LEU A 342 13.70 -14.21 3.78
N LYS A 343 14.64 -15.08 3.43
CA LYS A 343 16.01 -15.02 3.95
C LYS A 343 16.64 -13.65 3.65
N ASP A 344 16.56 -13.20 2.39
CA ASP A 344 17.09 -11.89 2.00
C ASP A 344 16.39 -10.74 2.73
N LEU A 345 15.07 -10.79 2.93
CA LEU A 345 14.33 -9.78 3.70
C LEU A 345 14.75 -9.75 5.18
N LEU A 346 15.01 -10.90 5.80
CA LEU A 346 15.42 -11.01 7.20
C LEU A 346 16.86 -10.54 7.41
N GLU A 347 17.75 -10.86 6.48
CA GLU A 347 19.18 -10.50 6.51
C GLU A 347 19.43 -9.06 6.02
N ALA A 348 18.45 -8.43 5.37
CA ALA A 348 18.52 -7.07 4.85
C ALA A 348 18.96 -6.07 5.93
N PRO A 349 19.99 -5.24 5.67
CA PRO A 349 20.36 -4.18 6.59
C PRO A 349 19.18 -3.24 6.79
N GLN A 350 19.01 -2.74 8.01
CA GLN A 350 18.04 -1.68 8.23
C GLN A 350 18.61 -0.42 7.58
N ASN A 351 17.92 0.09 6.56
CA ASN A 351 18.18 1.42 6.02
C ASN A 351 17.94 2.44 7.13
N ARG A 352 18.98 2.71 7.94
CA ARG A 352 19.05 3.88 8.79
C ARG A 352 19.17 5.04 7.81
N GLY A 353 18.01 5.61 7.45
CA GLY A 353 17.92 6.77 6.57
C GLY A 353 19.05 7.74 6.88
N ALA A 354 19.71 8.23 5.84
CA ALA A 354 20.94 9.00 5.87
C ALA A 354 20.82 10.29 6.69
N ASN A 355 20.75 10.15 8.01
CA ASN A 355 20.92 11.23 8.95
C ASN A 355 22.41 11.25 9.32
N LYS A 356 23.27 11.45 8.30
CA LYS A 356 24.62 11.97 8.53
C LYS A 356 24.45 13.44 8.89
N GLY A 357 24.01 13.67 10.13
CA GLY A 357 24.11 14.95 10.80
C GLY A 357 25.55 15.43 10.67
N ARG A 358 25.70 16.57 10.00
CA ARG A 358 26.94 17.33 9.82
C ARG A 358 27.57 17.51 11.21
N ARG A 359 28.57 16.69 11.55
CA ARG A 359 29.31 16.78 12.80
C ARG A 359 30.19 18.04 12.73
N LYS A 360 29.64 19.17 13.15
CA LYS A 360 30.39 20.40 13.38
C LYS A 360 31.16 20.20 14.71
N GLY A 361 32.46 19.90 14.61
CA GLY A 361 33.41 19.98 15.72
C GLY A 361 34.62 20.76 15.20
N LYS A 362 34.58 22.08 15.40
CA LYS A 362 35.46 22.84 16.31
C LYS A 362 36.92 22.82 15.85
N ALA A 363 37.30 23.88 15.14
CA ALA A 363 38.68 24.31 15.06
C ALA A 363 38.99 25.02 16.38
N ASP A 364 39.99 24.50 17.10
CA ASP A 364 40.57 25.18 18.26
C ASP A 364 41.42 26.37 17.76
N ALA A 365 41.23 27.50 18.42
CA ALA A 365 42.08 28.68 18.38
C ALA A 365 42.58 28.93 19.80
#